data_AF-A0A1I7RMB7-F1
#
_entry.id   AF-A0A1I7RMB7-F1
#
_cell.length_a   1.000
_cell.length_b   1.000
_cell.length_c   1.000
_cell.angle_alpha   90.00
_cell.angle_beta   90.00
_cell.angle_gamma   90.00
#
_symmetry.space_group_name_H-M   'P 1'
#
loop_
_entity.id
_entity.type
_entity.pdbx_description
1 polymer ?
#
loop_
_entity_poly.entity_id
_entity_poly.type
_entity_poly.pdbx_seq_one_letter_code
_entity_poly.pdbx_strand_id
1 'polypeptide(L)'
;MEAEETYKFLRQLLPLIEFTCGIFSFFFNVVYGVRFWKFRQFHENLRKSILLLNFVISFSPILHPLAIYTSNDNTPLLHGNYREAAICLRRLKRNANTQRHNSFSLSERFELRQTEMVTKVMLPLNFCYMATLFAQLVPACLCAKLTFGAADAEWWRIYEVSVLYCYACVGMYNLVATVYTFRSMRAMKRPGPKKIRPLTANDETDKYFAQLENQWSTVTKNNH
;
A
#
# COMPACT_ATOMS: atom_id res chain seq x y z
N MET A 1 -32.65 -23.89 -15.81
CA MET A 1 -33.23 -23.07 -14.72
C MET A 1 -32.15 -22.61 -13.73
N GLU A 2 -31.20 -23.47 -13.38
CA GLU A 2 -30.11 -23.17 -12.41
C GLU A 2 -29.19 -21.98 -12.79
N ALA A 3 -28.89 -21.78 -14.08
CA ALA A 3 -27.99 -20.70 -14.52
C ALA A 3 -28.57 -19.29 -14.30
N GLU A 4 -29.87 -19.11 -14.49
CA GLU A 4 -30.55 -17.82 -14.33
C GLU A 4 -30.59 -17.40 -12.86
N GLU A 5 -30.88 -18.34 -11.96
CA GLU A 5 -30.88 -18.11 -10.52
C GLU A 5 -29.47 -17.78 -10.02
N THR A 6 -28.46 -18.51 -10.49
CA THR A 6 -27.05 -18.24 -10.17
C THR A 6 -26.63 -16.85 -10.60
N TYR A 7 -27.00 -16.42 -11.82
CA TYR A 7 -26.72 -15.08 -12.31
C TYR A 7 -27.37 -13.99 -11.44
N LYS A 8 -28.67 -14.12 -11.13
CA LYS A 8 -29.38 -13.16 -10.26
C LYS A 8 -28.75 -13.06 -8.88
N PHE A 9 -28.38 -14.20 -8.30
CA PHE A 9 -27.71 -14.27 -7.00
C PHE A 9 -26.35 -13.54 -7.03
N LEU A 10 -25.49 -13.85 -8.00
CA LEU A 10 -24.17 -13.21 -8.13
C LEU A 10 -24.26 -11.70 -8.37
N ARG A 11 -25.23 -11.27 -9.19
CA ARG A 11 -25.48 -9.86 -9.49
C ARG A 11 -25.84 -9.04 -8.25
N GLN A 12 -26.51 -9.65 -7.27
CA GLN A 12 -26.84 -9.00 -5.99
C GLN A 12 -25.70 -9.13 -4.96
N LEU A 13 -25.05 -10.30 -4.91
CA LEU A 13 -24.02 -10.60 -3.91
C LEU A 13 -22.74 -9.79 -4.12
N LEU A 14 -22.25 -9.67 -5.36
CA LEU A 14 -20.96 -9.05 -5.65
C LEU A 14 -20.90 -7.55 -5.29
N PRO A 15 -21.91 -6.71 -5.65
CA PRO A 15 -21.96 -5.33 -5.19
C PRO A 15 -22.08 -5.21 -3.67
N LEU A 16 -22.79 -6.14 -3.01
CA LEU A 16 -22.90 -6.15 -1.55
C LEU A 16 -21.54 -6.42 -0.89
N ILE A 17 -20.75 -7.37 -1.44
CA ILE A 17 -19.38 -7.63 -0.98
C ILE A 17 -18.49 -6.39 -1.19
N GLU A 18 -18.56 -5.75 -2.36
CA GLU A 18 -17.80 -4.53 -2.64
C GLU A 18 -18.14 -3.41 -1.63
N PHE A 19 -19.44 -3.14 -1.46
CA PHE A 19 -19.94 -2.10 -0.57
C PHE A 19 -19.55 -2.33 0.89
N THR A 20 -19.70 -3.56 1.39
CA THR A 20 -19.29 -3.93 2.75
C THR A 20 -17.79 -3.78 2.95
N CYS A 21 -16.97 -4.20 1.98
CA CYS A 21 -15.52 -3.97 2.01
C CYS A 21 -15.18 -2.47 2.04
N GLY A 22 -15.92 -1.65 1.27
CA GLY A 22 -15.82 -0.20 1.27
C GLY A 22 -16.08 0.42 2.64
N ILE A 23 -17.20 0.05 3.28
CA ILE A 23 -17.56 0.52 4.64
C ILE A 23 -16.48 0.16 5.66
N PHE A 24 -16.02 -1.10 5.68
CA PHE A 24 -14.99 -1.50 6.63
C PHE A 24 -13.68 -0.77 6.38
N SER A 25 -13.27 -0.61 5.12
CA SER A 25 -12.06 0.14 4.74
C SER A 25 -12.15 1.59 5.19
N PHE A 26 -13.30 2.25 4.96
CA PHE A 26 -13.56 3.61 5.41
C PHE A 26 -13.49 3.73 6.94
N PHE A 27 -14.17 2.84 7.67
CA PHE A 27 -14.14 2.83 9.12
C PHE A 27 -12.71 2.68 9.67
N PHE A 28 -11.94 1.74 9.13
CA PHE A 28 -10.53 1.59 9.49
C PHE A 28 -9.71 2.82 9.15
N ASN A 29 -9.92 3.44 7.98
CA ASN A 29 -9.22 4.65 7.59
C ASN A 29 -9.54 5.85 8.49
N VAL A 30 -10.78 6.02 8.95
CA VAL A 30 -11.14 7.08 9.91
C VAL A 30 -10.49 6.83 11.26
N VAL A 31 -10.70 5.64 11.84
CA VAL A 31 -10.17 5.29 13.17
C VAL A 31 -8.65 5.36 13.20
N TYR A 32 -7.99 4.84 12.16
CA TYR A 32 -6.53 4.84 12.09
C TYR A 32 -5.96 6.13 11.56
N GLY A 33 -6.70 6.88 10.74
CA GLY A 33 -6.25 8.15 10.23
C GLY A 33 -6.02 9.16 11.35
N VAL A 34 -6.96 9.23 12.28
CA VAL A 34 -6.83 10.03 13.52
C VAL A 34 -5.63 9.60 14.35
N ARG A 35 -5.36 8.29 14.44
CA ARG A 35 -4.18 7.77 15.17
C ARG A 35 -2.88 8.05 14.42
N PHE A 36 -2.88 7.94 13.11
CA PHE A 36 -1.71 8.15 12.24
C PHE A 36 -1.29 9.61 12.23
N TRP A 37 -2.25 10.53 12.26
CA TRP A 37 -2.00 11.96 12.40
C TRP A 37 -1.16 12.29 13.64
N LYS A 38 -1.28 11.51 14.72
CA LYS A 38 -0.51 11.75 15.96
C LYS A 38 0.96 11.29 15.86
N PHE A 39 1.41 10.58 14.82
CA PHE A 39 2.84 10.21 14.67
C PHE A 39 3.67 11.37 14.16
N ARG A 40 4.33 12.09 15.09
CA ARG A 40 5.31 13.13 14.76
C ARG A 40 6.60 12.61 14.10
N GLN A 41 6.79 11.29 14.05
CA GLN A 41 7.96 10.66 13.42
C GLN A 41 7.97 10.80 11.88
N PHE A 42 6.83 11.09 11.28
CA PHE A 42 6.69 11.28 9.83
C PHE A 42 6.49 12.74 9.48
N HIS A 43 7.06 13.15 8.35
CA HIS A 43 6.85 14.49 7.80
C HIS A 43 5.34 14.78 7.61
N GLU A 44 4.91 16.01 7.88
CA GLU A 44 3.49 16.38 7.82
C GLU A 44 2.87 16.19 6.44
N ASN A 45 3.55 16.63 5.38
CA ASN A 45 3.07 16.47 4.00
C ASN A 45 2.86 15.00 3.63
N LEU A 46 3.78 14.11 4.05
CA LEU A 46 3.65 12.68 3.81
C LEU A 46 2.42 12.11 4.53
N ARG A 47 2.17 12.56 5.77
CA ARG A 47 0.98 12.14 6.52
C ARG A 47 -0.31 12.57 5.83
N LYS A 48 -0.38 13.84 5.37
CA LYS A 48 -1.53 14.37 4.62
C LYS A 48 -1.79 13.57 3.35
N SER A 49 -0.76 13.34 2.54
CA SER A 49 -0.89 12.61 1.28
C SER A 49 -1.36 11.17 1.48
N ILE A 50 -0.81 10.45 2.46
CA ILE A 50 -1.23 9.06 2.75
C ILE A 50 -2.68 9.02 3.23
N LEU A 51 -3.08 9.94 4.12
CA LEU A 51 -4.46 10.00 4.62
C LEU A 51 -5.47 10.33 3.53
N LEU A 52 -5.16 11.32 2.70
CA LEU A 52 -6.02 11.73 1.60
C LEU A 52 -6.16 10.60 0.56
N LEU A 53 -5.05 9.98 0.18
CA LEU A 53 -5.05 8.88 -0.79
C LEU A 53 -5.87 7.70 -0.25
N ASN A 54 -5.66 7.29 1.00
CA ASN A 54 -6.42 6.21 1.61
C ASN A 54 -7.92 6.53 1.70
N PHE A 55 -8.27 7.78 2.03
CA PHE A 55 -9.66 8.24 2.06
C PHE A 55 -10.32 8.12 0.68
N VAL A 56 -9.70 8.66 -0.36
CA VAL A 56 -10.19 8.58 -1.75
C VAL A 56 -10.35 7.11 -2.19
N ILE A 57 -9.34 6.28 -1.92
CA ILE A 57 -9.38 4.85 -2.28
C ILE A 57 -10.51 4.13 -1.53
N SER A 58 -10.76 4.43 -0.26
CA SER A 58 -11.87 3.81 0.49
C SER A 58 -13.25 4.29 0.07
N PHE A 59 -13.37 5.50 -0.49
CA PHE A 59 -14.64 6.00 -1.01
C PHE A 59 -15.03 5.37 -2.33
N SER A 60 -14.06 4.98 -3.17
CA SER A 60 -14.32 4.42 -4.50
C SER A 60 -15.26 3.18 -4.45
N PRO A 61 -15.02 2.14 -3.61
CA PRO A 61 -15.92 1.00 -3.49
C PRO A 61 -17.29 1.30 -2.85
N ILE A 62 -17.46 2.47 -2.22
CA ILE A 62 -18.77 2.91 -1.68
C ILE A 62 -19.56 3.60 -2.78
N LEU A 63 -18.89 4.48 -3.54
CA LEU A 63 -19.50 5.26 -4.59
C LEU A 63 -19.84 4.42 -5.82
N HIS A 64 -19.05 3.38 -6.14
CA HIS A 64 -19.25 2.58 -7.34
C HIS A 64 -20.60 1.81 -7.33
N PRO A 65 -20.97 1.04 -6.29
CA PRO A 65 -22.30 0.45 -6.20
C PRO A 65 -23.41 1.51 -6.25
N LEU A 66 -23.24 2.64 -5.57
CA LEU A 66 -24.21 3.74 -5.60
C LEU A 66 -24.35 4.34 -7.01
N ALA A 67 -23.26 4.44 -7.77
CA ALA A 67 -23.25 4.91 -9.15
C ALA A 67 -23.98 3.93 -10.09
N ILE A 68 -23.81 2.61 -9.90
CA ILE A 68 -24.59 1.59 -10.63
C ILE A 68 -26.09 1.77 -10.38
N TYR A 69 -26.50 2.11 -9.15
CA TYR A 69 -27.91 2.36 -8.83
C TYR A 69 -28.42 3.72 -9.33
N THR A 70 -27.54 4.66 -9.70
CA THR A 70 -27.93 6.05 -10.01
C THR A 70 -27.62 6.48 -11.45
N SER A 71 -26.86 5.73 -12.24
CA SER A 71 -26.41 6.18 -13.57
C SER A 71 -26.08 5.04 -14.54
N ASN A 72 -26.37 5.28 -15.82
CA ASN A 72 -26.40 4.33 -16.94
C ASN A 72 -25.19 4.55 -17.89
N ASP A 73 -23.97 4.62 -17.34
CA ASP A 73 -22.79 5.11 -18.07
C ASP A 73 -21.76 4.01 -18.39
N ASN A 74 -21.37 3.91 -19.67
CA ASN A 74 -20.76 2.73 -20.28
C ASN A 74 -19.23 2.79 -20.52
N THR A 75 -18.47 3.64 -19.83
CA THR A 75 -17.02 3.73 -20.12
C THR A 75 -16.12 3.88 -18.90
N PRO A 76 -15.41 2.82 -18.47
CA PRO A 76 -14.35 2.94 -17.49
C PRO A 76 -12.96 3.04 -18.13
N LEU A 77 -12.40 4.25 -18.05
CA LEU A 77 -11.00 4.63 -17.79
C LEU A 77 -9.85 3.82 -18.41
N LEU A 78 -9.16 4.49 -19.33
CA LEU A 78 -8.02 4.02 -20.13
C LEU A 78 -6.76 4.79 -19.72
N HIS A 79 -6.08 4.44 -18.62
CA HIS A 79 -4.79 5.07 -18.24
C HIS A 79 -3.75 4.00 -17.88
N GLY A 80 -2.62 3.98 -18.61
CA GLY A 80 -1.71 2.83 -18.75
C GLY A 80 -0.35 2.88 -18.04
N ASN A 81 -0.19 3.60 -16.93
CA ASN A 81 1.14 3.86 -16.34
C ASN A 81 1.48 3.08 -15.05
N TYR A 82 0.91 1.89 -14.83
CA TYR A 82 1.11 1.14 -13.57
C TYR A 82 2.40 0.30 -13.52
N ARG A 83 2.94 -0.11 -14.67
CA ARG A 83 4.15 -0.95 -14.75
C ARG A 83 5.40 -0.21 -14.27
N GLU A 84 5.47 1.08 -14.53
CA GLU A 84 6.62 1.92 -14.16
C GLU A 84 6.74 2.10 -12.65
N ALA A 85 5.61 2.24 -11.94
CA ALA A 85 5.59 2.37 -10.49
C ALA A 85 6.17 1.15 -9.76
N ALA A 86 5.86 -0.06 -10.22
CA ALA A 86 6.37 -1.30 -9.63
C ALA A 86 7.89 -1.47 -9.83
N ILE A 87 8.40 -1.11 -11.01
CA ILE A 87 9.84 -1.16 -11.32
C ILE A 87 10.60 -0.13 -10.48
N CYS A 88 10.05 1.08 -10.34
CA CYS A 88 10.63 2.14 -9.53
C CYS A 88 10.79 1.70 -8.07
N LEU A 89 9.76 1.10 -7.47
CA LEU A 89 9.80 0.65 -6.07
C LEU A 89 10.83 -0.46 -5.82
N ARG A 90 11.04 -1.37 -6.79
CA ARG A 90 12.10 -2.41 -6.68
C ARG A 90 13.50 -1.81 -6.74
N ARG A 91 13.72 -0.80 -7.60
CA ARG A 91 14.99 -0.08 -7.69
C ARG A 91 15.26 0.70 -6.40
N LEU A 92 14.26 1.40 -5.88
CA LEU A 92 14.33 2.11 -4.59
C LEU A 92 14.74 1.18 -3.44
N LYS A 93 14.15 -0.02 -3.36
CA LYS A 93 14.53 -1.03 -2.35
C LYS A 93 16.00 -1.43 -2.45
N ARG A 94 16.49 -1.72 -3.66
CA ARG A 94 17.88 -2.13 -3.87
C ARG A 94 18.85 -1.00 -3.51
N ASN A 95 18.57 0.21 -4.00
CA ASN A 95 19.42 1.37 -3.75
C ASN A 95 19.47 1.73 -2.26
N ALA A 96 18.33 1.69 -1.56
CA ALA A 96 18.29 1.96 -0.13
C ALA A 96 19.11 0.93 0.68
N ASN A 97 19.07 -0.35 0.31
CA ASN A 97 19.90 -1.38 0.95
C ASN A 97 21.39 -1.16 0.73
N THR A 98 21.80 -0.79 -0.50
CA THR A 98 23.20 -0.53 -0.83
C THR A 98 23.72 0.73 -0.13
N GLN A 99 22.95 1.82 -0.12
CA GLN A 99 23.37 3.09 0.48
C GLN A 99 23.44 3.05 2.01
N ARG A 100 22.71 2.14 2.67
CA ARG A 100 22.76 1.99 4.14
C ARG A 100 24.19 1.75 4.67
N HIS A 101 25.03 1.06 3.92
CA HIS A 101 26.41 0.77 4.32
C HIS A 101 27.36 1.95 4.08
N ASN A 102 26.98 2.89 3.22
CA ASN A 102 27.82 4.03 2.81
C ASN A 102 27.34 5.38 3.39
N SER A 103 26.23 5.38 4.15
CA SER A 103 25.67 6.61 4.73
C SER A 103 26.54 7.18 5.86
N PHE A 104 27.05 8.39 5.64
CA PHE A 104 27.94 9.10 6.55
C PHE A 104 27.19 9.99 7.54
N SER A 105 25.97 10.45 7.19
CA SER A 105 25.20 11.37 8.04
C SER A 105 24.05 10.70 8.81
N LEU A 106 23.73 11.22 9.99
CA LEU A 106 22.59 10.76 10.81
C LEU A 106 21.24 10.99 10.13
N SER A 107 21.09 12.09 9.39
CA SER A 107 19.87 12.39 8.62
C SER A 107 19.67 11.39 7.49
N GLU A 108 20.72 11.05 6.73
CA GLU A 108 20.66 10.05 5.67
C GLU A 108 20.30 8.66 6.19
N ARG A 109 20.88 8.25 7.33
CA ARG A 109 20.51 6.98 8.00
C ARG A 109 19.04 6.95 8.42
N PHE A 110 18.50 8.09 8.86
CA PHE A 110 17.10 8.20 9.23
C PHE A 110 16.18 8.09 8.01
N GLU A 111 16.49 8.80 6.92
CA GLU A 111 15.74 8.75 5.66
C GLU A 111 15.77 7.35 5.01
N LEU A 112 16.94 6.70 5.01
CA LEU A 112 17.10 5.32 4.53
C LEU A 112 16.27 4.34 5.37
N ARG A 113 16.23 4.51 6.69
CA ARG A 113 15.40 3.68 7.57
C ARG A 113 13.90 3.89 7.32
N GLN A 114 13.46 5.13 7.10
CA GLN A 114 12.08 5.41 6.72
C GLN A 114 11.73 4.74 5.38
N THR A 115 12.62 4.86 4.39
CA THR A 115 12.45 4.23 3.07
C THR A 115 12.39 2.70 3.17
N GLU A 116 13.25 2.08 3.98
CA GLU A 116 13.22 0.64 4.23
C GLU A 116 11.88 0.19 4.83
N MET A 117 11.36 0.95 5.81
CA MET A 117 10.09 0.65 6.48
C MET A 117 8.90 0.80 5.53
N VAL A 118 8.86 1.88 4.75
CA VAL A 118 7.82 2.09 3.72
C VAL A 118 7.88 0.95 2.69
N THR A 119 9.07 0.58 2.24
CA THR A 119 9.25 -0.46 1.23
C THR A 119 8.84 -1.85 1.73
N LYS A 120 9.10 -2.17 3.01
CA LYS A 120 8.65 -3.43 3.63
C LYS A 120 7.13 -3.57 3.62
N VAL A 121 6.40 -2.46 3.75
CA VAL A 121 4.93 -2.44 3.70
C VAL A 121 4.43 -2.41 2.26
N MET A 122 5.03 -1.59 1.40
CA MET A 122 4.59 -1.40 0.01
C MET A 122 4.79 -2.64 -0.86
N LEU A 123 5.82 -3.45 -0.61
CA LEU A 123 6.13 -4.58 -1.50
C LEU A 123 5.06 -5.69 -1.48
N PRO A 124 4.58 -6.18 -0.32
CA PRO A 124 3.45 -7.10 -0.26
C PRO A 124 2.16 -6.50 -0.81
N LEU A 125 1.90 -5.21 -0.53
CA LEU A 125 0.72 -4.51 -1.06
C LEU A 125 0.73 -4.45 -2.59
N ASN A 126 1.89 -4.18 -3.19
CA ASN A 126 2.06 -4.22 -4.64
C ASN A 126 1.91 -5.62 -5.20
N PHE A 127 2.37 -6.66 -4.50
CA PHE A 127 2.15 -8.03 -4.94
C PHE A 127 0.66 -8.37 -4.96
N CYS A 128 -0.08 -8.04 -3.91
CA CYS A 128 -1.54 -8.18 -3.87
C CYS A 128 -2.21 -7.37 -4.99
N TYR A 129 -1.75 -6.13 -5.24
CA TYR A 129 -2.27 -5.29 -6.30
C TYR A 129 -2.08 -5.93 -7.68
N MET A 130 -0.89 -6.49 -7.95
CA MET A 130 -0.64 -7.21 -9.20
C MET A 130 -1.58 -8.41 -9.36
N ALA A 131 -1.86 -9.15 -8.28
CA ALA A 131 -2.83 -10.25 -8.32
C ALA A 131 -4.25 -9.75 -8.65
N THR A 132 -4.65 -8.60 -8.10
CA THR A 132 -5.93 -7.94 -8.45
C THR A 132 -5.96 -7.51 -9.92
N LEU A 133 -4.86 -6.98 -10.46
CA LEU A 133 -4.76 -6.65 -11.89
C LEU A 133 -4.86 -7.89 -12.78
N PHE A 134 -4.27 -9.02 -12.38
CA PHE A 134 -4.44 -10.27 -13.11
C PHE A 134 -5.90 -10.74 -13.13
N ALA A 135 -6.65 -10.56 -12.04
CA ALA A 135 -8.08 -10.85 -12.01
C ALA A 135 -8.89 -9.99 -13.00
N GLN A 136 -8.45 -8.74 -13.26
CA GLN A 136 -9.07 -7.84 -14.24
C GLN A 136 -8.82 -8.25 -15.70
N LEU A 137 -7.92 -9.19 -15.99
CA LEU A 137 -7.76 -9.71 -17.35
C LEU A 137 -8.97 -10.51 -17.81
N VAL A 138 -9.75 -11.09 -16.89
CA VAL A 138 -10.95 -11.88 -17.21
C VAL A 138 -12.00 -11.05 -17.96
N PRO A 139 -12.51 -9.92 -17.44
CA PRO A 139 -13.44 -9.09 -18.19
C PRO A 139 -12.82 -8.48 -19.45
N ALA A 140 -11.51 -8.23 -19.49
CA ALA A 140 -10.85 -7.72 -20.70
C ALA A 140 -10.88 -8.74 -21.84
N CYS A 141 -10.58 -10.02 -21.54
CA CYS A 141 -10.70 -11.12 -22.50
C CYS A 141 -12.15 -11.33 -22.96
N LEU A 142 -13.11 -11.24 -22.04
CA LEU A 142 -14.54 -11.33 -22.36
C LEU A 142 -15.00 -10.16 -23.23
N CYS A 143 -14.52 -8.94 -22.95
CA CYS A 143 -14.77 -7.77 -23.78
C CYS A 143 -14.25 -7.98 -25.20
N ALA A 144 -13.02 -8.48 -25.37
CA ALA A 144 -12.47 -8.80 -26.69
C ALA A 144 -13.33 -9.85 -27.41
N LYS A 145 -13.79 -10.89 -26.70
CA LYS A 145 -14.70 -11.90 -27.26
C LYS A 145 -16.04 -11.29 -27.71
N LEU A 146 -16.61 -10.36 -26.94
CA LEU A 146 -17.85 -9.66 -27.28
C LEU A 146 -17.68 -8.71 -28.47
N THR A 147 -16.52 -8.03 -28.59
CA THR A 147 -16.26 -7.08 -29.68
C THR A 147 -15.97 -7.78 -31.01
N PHE A 148 -15.22 -8.88 -31.00
CA PHE A 148 -14.75 -9.55 -32.22
C PHE A 148 -15.53 -10.82 -32.59
N GLY A 149 -16.46 -11.28 -31.74
CA GLY A 149 -17.26 -12.48 -31.96
C GLY A 149 -18.76 -12.20 -31.99
N ALA A 150 -19.56 -13.22 -32.35
CA ALA A 150 -21.00 -13.17 -32.14
C ALA A 150 -21.30 -13.11 -30.63
N ALA A 151 -22.03 -12.06 -30.23
CA ALA A 151 -22.37 -11.80 -28.84
C ALA A 151 -23.81 -12.23 -28.55
N ASP A 152 -23.96 -13.41 -27.96
CA ASP A 152 -25.26 -13.87 -27.47
C ASP A 152 -25.57 -13.26 -26.09
N ALA A 153 -26.85 -13.28 -25.71
CA ALA A 153 -27.31 -12.75 -24.42
C ALA A 153 -26.60 -13.41 -23.22
N GLU A 154 -26.18 -14.66 -23.35
CA GLU A 154 -25.41 -15.37 -22.32
C GLU A 154 -24.03 -14.76 -22.10
N TRP A 155 -23.31 -14.41 -23.18
CA TRP A 155 -21.98 -13.80 -23.08
C TRP A 155 -22.02 -12.41 -22.43
N TRP A 156 -23.07 -11.64 -22.68
CA TRP A 156 -23.29 -10.36 -22.01
C TRP A 156 -23.49 -10.52 -20.50
N ARG A 157 -24.24 -11.53 -20.06
CA ARG A 157 -24.43 -11.83 -18.64
C ARG A 157 -23.13 -12.26 -17.95
N ILE A 158 -22.35 -13.12 -18.63
CA ILE A 158 -21.03 -13.55 -18.12
C ILE A 158 -20.10 -12.35 -17.99
N TYR A 159 -20.09 -11.45 -18.99
CA TYR A 159 -19.31 -10.23 -18.95
C TYR A 159 -19.74 -9.32 -17.79
N GLU A 160 -21.03 -9.06 -17.62
CA GLU A 160 -21.54 -8.24 -16.50
C GLU A 160 -21.11 -8.80 -15.14
N VAL A 161 -21.29 -10.11 -14.90
CA VAL A 161 -20.85 -10.76 -13.66
C VAL A 161 -19.34 -10.68 -13.49
N SER A 162 -18.55 -10.83 -14.56
CA SER A 162 -17.09 -10.71 -14.50
C SER A 162 -16.61 -9.30 -14.12
N VAL A 163 -17.33 -8.28 -14.59
CA VAL A 163 -17.08 -6.88 -14.23
C VAL A 163 -17.39 -6.65 -12.75
N LEU A 164 -18.57 -7.09 -12.29
CA LEU A 164 -18.94 -7.03 -10.86
C LEU A 164 -17.96 -7.77 -9.96
N TYR A 165 -17.46 -8.93 -10.42
CA TYR A 165 -16.45 -9.71 -9.71
C TYR A 165 -15.15 -8.92 -9.55
N CYS A 166 -14.72 -8.22 -10.60
CA CYS A 166 -13.51 -7.38 -10.54
C CYS A 166 -13.66 -6.25 -9.53
N TYR A 167 -14.82 -5.60 -9.48
CA TYR A 167 -15.09 -4.57 -8.47
C TYR A 167 -15.08 -5.13 -7.05
N ALA A 168 -15.69 -6.31 -6.83
CA ALA A 168 -15.61 -7.00 -5.54
C ALA A 168 -14.15 -7.35 -5.15
N CYS A 169 -13.32 -7.80 -6.11
CA CYS A 169 -11.88 -8.04 -5.90
C CYS A 169 -11.12 -6.76 -5.53
N VAL A 170 -11.43 -5.63 -6.16
CA VAL A 170 -10.84 -4.32 -5.81
C VAL A 170 -11.26 -3.89 -4.40
N GLY A 171 -12.54 -4.04 -4.05
CA GLY A 171 -13.03 -3.80 -2.70
C GLY A 171 -12.31 -4.64 -1.65
N MET A 172 -12.18 -5.94 -1.89
CA MET A 172 -11.43 -6.85 -1.00
C MET A 172 -9.95 -6.48 -0.90
N TYR A 173 -9.30 -6.13 -2.02
CA TYR A 173 -7.92 -5.66 -2.02
C TYR A 173 -7.76 -4.41 -1.14
N ASN A 174 -8.63 -3.42 -1.28
CA ASN A 174 -8.59 -2.20 -0.48
C ASN A 174 -8.73 -2.49 1.02
N LEU A 175 -9.63 -3.40 1.39
CA LEU A 175 -9.81 -3.83 2.78
C LEU A 175 -8.55 -4.53 3.32
N VAL A 176 -8.02 -5.51 2.58
CA VAL A 176 -6.81 -6.24 2.97
C VAL A 176 -5.62 -5.29 3.08
N ALA A 177 -5.45 -4.38 2.12
CA ALA A 177 -4.39 -3.39 2.11
C ALA A 177 -4.48 -2.46 3.32
N THR A 178 -5.69 -2.00 3.66
CA THR A 178 -5.94 -1.14 4.83
C THR A 178 -5.60 -1.87 6.12
N VAL A 179 -6.10 -3.10 6.30
CA VAL A 179 -5.84 -3.92 7.49
C VAL A 179 -4.35 -4.27 7.61
N TYR A 180 -3.70 -4.61 6.50
CA TYR A 180 -2.27 -4.96 6.48
C TYR A 180 -1.39 -3.76 6.82
N THR A 181 -1.68 -2.60 6.20
CA THR A 181 -0.97 -1.35 6.50
C THR A 181 -1.12 -0.99 7.97
N PHE A 182 -2.33 -1.14 8.51
CA PHE A 182 -2.58 -0.92 9.94
C PHE A 182 -1.76 -1.87 10.83
N ARG A 183 -1.79 -3.18 10.57
CA ARG A 183 -1.02 -4.18 11.33
C ARG A 183 0.47 -3.87 11.30
N SER A 184 0.97 -3.49 10.13
CA SER A 184 2.37 -3.11 9.94
C SER A 184 2.73 -1.86 10.74
N MET A 185 1.93 -0.79 10.66
CA MET A 185 2.15 0.42 11.47
C MET A 185 2.08 0.14 12.97
N ARG A 186 1.19 -0.75 13.43
CA ARG A 186 1.13 -1.15 14.84
C ARG A 186 2.39 -1.89 15.29
N ALA A 187 2.98 -2.72 14.42
CA ALA A 187 4.26 -3.36 14.71
C ALA A 187 5.39 -2.34 14.84
N MET A 188 5.35 -1.25 14.07
CA MET A 188 6.33 -0.15 14.15
C MET A 188 6.20 0.68 15.43
N LYS A 189 5.02 0.72 16.06
CA LYS A 189 4.82 1.38 17.36
C LYS A 189 5.47 0.67 18.54
N ARG A 190 5.89 -0.59 18.38
CA ARG A 190 6.54 -1.29 19.48
C ARG A 190 7.70 -0.40 19.92
N PRO A 191 7.73 0.05 21.19
CA PRO A 191 8.77 0.95 21.65
C PRO A 191 10.10 0.31 21.23
N GLY A 192 10.96 1.12 20.60
CA GLY A 192 12.33 0.69 20.28
C GLY A 192 12.93 -0.02 21.50
N PRO A 193 13.86 -0.96 21.25
CA PRO A 193 14.30 -1.97 22.22
C PRO A 193 14.23 -1.41 23.63
N LYS A 194 13.33 -2.00 24.47
CA LYS A 194 13.09 -1.66 25.88
C LYS A 194 14.34 -0.99 26.40
N LYS A 195 14.26 0.32 26.75
CA LYS A 195 15.34 1.16 27.28
C LYS A 195 16.56 0.28 27.43
N ILE A 196 17.52 0.36 26.49
CA ILE A 196 18.85 -0.21 26.69
C ILE A 196 19.11 0.04 28.16
N ARG A 197 19.02 -1.03 28.96
CA ARG A 197 19.18 -0.96 30.42
C ARG A 197 20.44 -0.13 30.50
N PRO A 198 20.42 1.09 31.08
CA PRO A 198 21.53 2.03 30.93
C PRO A 198 22.74 1.15 31.07
N LEU A 199 23.51 0.97 29.98
CA LEU A 199 24.72 0.19 30.11
C LEU A 199 25.35 0.95 31.24
N THR A 200 25.46 0.30 32.40
CA THR A 200 26.29 0.78 33.49
C THR A 200 27.47 1.39 32.78
N ALA A 201 27.69 2.69 32.96
CA ALA A 201 28.65 3.51 32.25
C ALA A 201 30.06 2.94 32.45
N ASN A 202 30.26 1.77 31.85
CA ASN A 202 31.39 0.90 31.95
C ASN A 202 31.94 0.94 30.54
N ASP A 203 32.71 2.01 30.39
CA ASP A 203 34.09 1.91 29.94
C ASP A 203 34.28 1.81 28.43
N GLU A 204 33.47 1.05 27.68
CA GLU A 204 33.74 0.84 26.25
C GLU A 204 33.36 2.02 25.36
N THR A 205 32.24 2.70 25.62
CA THR A 205 31.82 3.83 24.77
C THR A 205 32.66 5.07 25.05
N ASP A 206 32.97 5.31 26.33
CA ASP A 206 33.87 6.38 26.75
C ASP A 206 35.31 6.11 26.31
N LYS A 207 35.79 4.85 26.34
CA LYS A 207 37.07 4.46 25.72
C LYS A 207 37.09 4.73 24.22
N TYR A 208 35.99 4.47 23.52
CA TYR A 208 35.92 4.70 22.07
C TYR A 208 35.98 6.20 21.72
N PHE A 209 35.25 7.05 22.46
CA PHE A 209 35.33 8.50 22.28
C PHE A 209 36.68 9.07 22.71
N ALA A 210 37.27 8.59 23.81
CA ALA A 210 38.61 8.98 24.23
C ALA A 210 39.70 8.53 23.24
N GLN A 211 39.54 7.38 22.58
CA GLN A 211 40.44 6.96 21.49
C GLN A 211 40.33 7.89 20.29
N LEU A 212 39.12 8.27 19.88
CA LEU A 212 38.90 9.20 18.77
C LEU A 212 39.49 10.59 19.06
N GLU A 213 39.30 11.09 20.27
CA GLU A 213 39.86 12.39 20.71
C GLU A 213 41.40 12.36 20.69
N ASN A 214 42.01 11.29 21.21
CA ASN A 214 43.46 11.12 21.15
C ASN A 214 43.99 11.04 19.71
N GLN A 215 43.32 10.31 18.83
CA GLN A 215 43.68 10.24 17.41
C GLN A 215 43.57 11.59 16.70
N TRP A 216 42.59 12.42 17.05
CA TRP A 216 42.44 13.74 16.47
C TRP A 216 43.52 14.72 16.96
N SER A 217 43.90 14.62 18.24
CA SER A 217 44.94 15.47 18.83
C SER A 217 46.34 15.21 18.27
N THR A 218 46.65 13.95 17.90
CA THR A 218 47.92 13.59 17.29
C THR A 218 48.01 14.03 15.83
N VAL A 219 46.91 13.98 15.09
CA VAL A 219 46.85 14.50 13.70
C VAL A 219 47.03 16.01 13.66
N THR A 220 46.42 16.75 14.59
CA THR A 220 46.57 18.22 14.64
C THR A 220 47.98 18.65 15.08
N LYS A 221 48.65 17.89 15.94
CA LYS A 221 50.05 18.16 16.34
C LYS A 221 51.09 17.88 15.26
N ASN A 222 50.82 16.97 14.33
CA ASN A 222 51.75 16.65 13.24
C ASN A 222 51.62 17.58 12.02
N ASN A 223 50.60 18.43 11.98
CA ASN A 223 50.34 19.39 10.91
C ASN A 223 50.81 20.82 11.24
N HIS A 224 51.53 20.99 12.35
CA HIS A 224 52.21 22.22 12.76
C HIS A 224 53.69 21.93 13.00
#